data_AF-A0A3M2RLK1-F1
#
_entry.id   AF-A0A3M2RLK1-F1
#
_cell.length_a   1.000
_cell.length_b   1.000
_cell.length_c   1.000
_cell.angle_alpha   90.00
_cell.angle_beta   90.00
_cell.angle_gamma   90.00
#
_symmetry.space_group_name_H-M   'P 1'
#
loop_
_entity.id
_entity.type
_entity.pdbx_description
1 polymer ?
#
loop_
_entity_poly.entity_id
_entity_poly.type
_entity_poly.pdbx_seq_one_letter_code
_entity_poly.pdbx_strand_id
1 'polypeptide(L)'
;MSSTAKQPQAEPISRKKVAARINQVLTGIRVPDLPYPAGNASPAAIPDWRPLLLSCWSEQRDERVTHVLRSVQIDWSVRQVNAAYLADRIMDVFLNTSGLHASLVSRIARLRFWFAWRLGEEGGEGFPLVVLEWLDHLQEWRGWSDTGGRSSRVLLELLDSLVTAVAASFEQQSVESVEGYCQQWLNDSLKRRGQTDKLRQRLDETERGLSRQRNAEQISRALVGRALKGRQLPAVISGFLLNDWISVLKQSVLADGEESELCRHANKILEWLIWAGDPELSDRDRGKLYRVGEQLGDLIHDVWRRAMRHDIPIAKIEAINEVIVSRIKGETLDLEMALPPNGDFTCDPGWLDRKALAASDVEPYLEHWFVKGEGIDEQRRFFFTLLPDSQEIVWTNGWGVKLGLQDWSEFQHELGAQTLRLLPDPKPFGEVLAETILVLVKVCDKQQQQREQAARDVRARAEALRREKEEAQRLAAEQQAAHEAMLEQQRVEAEQQRIADEKRELDRLTREAEADAAQQIDQLGLEGWILLEPEQPNGTPLRLKLAVKIAASGKFVFVDRLGLNRHQFMRDELVAGIVGGTIKILGGGAAFDETLSRVVGRIRGGRSEGEL
;
A
#
# COMPACT_ATOMS: atom_id res chain seq x y z
N MET A 1 33.99 -12.62 -20.94
CA MET A 1 32.79 -13.48 -20.80
C MET A 1 32.68 -13.91 -19.35
N SER A 2 31.89 -13.20 -18.54
CA SER A 2 31.49 -13.62 -17.20
C SER A 2 29.97 -13.66 -17.17
N SER A 3 29.43 -14.87 -17.01
CA SER A 3 28.01 -15.13 -16.90
C SER A 3 27.49 -14.55 -15.58
N THR A 4 26.92 -13.35 -15.64
CA THR A 4 26.02 -12.86 -14.61
C THR A 4 24.74 -13.68 -14.70
N ALA A 5 24.46 -14.45 -13.65
CA ALA A 5 23.22 -15.17 -13.48
C ALA A 5 22.06 -14.17 -13.58
N LYS A 6 21.34 -14.19 -14.71
CA LYS A 6 20.06 -13.48 -14.86
C LYS A 6 19.12 -14.01 -13.80
N GLN A 7 18.78 -13.16 -12.82
CA GLN A 7 17.55 -13.34 -12.05
C GLN A 7 16.40 -13.55 -13.04
N PRO A 8 15.42 -14.42 -12.72
CA PRO A 8 14.31 -14.68 -13.62
C PRO A 8 13.58 -13.35 -13.87
N GLN A 9 13.68 -12.84 -15.10
CA GLN A 9 12.86 -11.73 -15.56
C GLN A 9 11.40 -12.15 -15.36
N ALA A 10 10.72 -11.50 -14.42
CA ALA A 10 9.30 -11.70 -14.21
C ALA A 10 8.58 -11.44 -15.54
N GLU A 11 7.76 -12.40 -15.99
CA GLU A 11 6.93 -12.22 -17.19
C GLU A 11 6.17 -10.88 -17.10
N PRO A 12 6.16 -10.06 -18.15
CA PRO A 12 5.43 -8.79 -18.14
C PRO A 12 3.95 -9.09 -17.86
N ILE A 13 3.49 -8.68 -16.69
CA ILE A 13 2.11 -8.90 -16.24
C ILE A 13 1.19 -8.17 -17.22
N SER A 14 0.31 -8.91 -17.90
CA SER A 14 -0.69 -8.33 -18.80
C SER A 14 -1.45 -7.19 -18.11
N ARG A 15 -1.60 -6.04 -18.78
CA ARG A 15 -2.29 -4.84 -18.25
C ARG A 15 -3.66 -5.15 -17.65
N LYS A 16 -4.41 -6.09 -18.25
CA LYS A 16 -5.70 -6.57 -17.71
C LYS A 16 -5.55 -7.18 -16.31
N LYS A 17 -4.48 -7.93 -16.06
CA LYS A 17 -4.18 -8.48 -14.73
C LYS A 17 -3.80 -7.37 -13.73
N VAL A 18 -3.04 -6.35 -14.15
CA VAL A 18 -2.72 -5.21 -13.29
C VAL A 18 -3.98 -4.43 -12.93
N ALA A 19 -4.84 -4.12 -13.91
CA ALA A 19 -6.11 -3.44 -13.68
C ALA A 19 -7.03 -4.22 -12.72
N ALA A 20 -7.15 -5.54 -12.91
CA ALA A 20 -7.92 -6.39 -11.99
C ALA A 20 -7.38 -6.35 -10.56
N ARG A 21 -6.05 -6.37 -10.39
CA ARG A 21 -5.40 -6.24 -9.08
C ARG A 21 -5.60 -4.87 -8.44
N ILE A 22 -5.57 -3.79 -9.21
CA ILE A 22 -5.91 -2.44 -8.72
C ILE A 22 -7.34 -2.46 -8.17
N ASN A 23 -8.31 -2.99 -8.92
CA ASN A 23 -9.71 -3.07 -8.48
C ASN A 23 -9.88 -3.92 -7.20
N GLN A 24 -9.11 -5.00 -7.07
CA GLN A 24 -9.06 -5.79 -5.83
C GLN A 24 -8.57 -4.97 -4.64
N VAL A 25 -7.49 -4.21 -4.80
CA VAL A 25 -6.96 -3.34 -3.73
C VAL A 25 -7.98 -2.26 -3.37
N LEU A 26 -8.57 -1.58 -4.36
CA LEU A 26 -9.54 -0.50 -4.16
C LEU A 26 -10.77 -0.93 -3.35
N THR A 27 -11.18 -2.19 -3.46
CA THR A 27 -12.35 -2.72 -2.75
C THR A 27 -11.99 -3.36 -1.41
N GLY A 28 -10.87 -4.09 -1.35
CA GLY A 28 -10.56 -5.00 -0.26
C GLY A 28 -9.69 -4.44 0.87
N ILE A 29 -8.75 -3.54 0.57
CA ILE A 29 -7.78 -3.09 1.57
C ILE A 29 -8.45 -2.22 2.64
N ARG A 30 -8.03 -2.36 3.90
CA ARG A 30 -8.31 -1.39 4.98
C ARG A 30 -7.01 -1.00 5.65
N VAL A 31 -6.76 0.31 5.71
CA VAL A 31 -5.56 0.89 6.31
C VAL A 31 -5.93 1.61 7.61
N PRO A 32 -5.26 1.32 8.74
CA PRO A 32 -5.54 1.99 10.00
C PRO A 32 -5.53 3.53 9.89
N ASP A 33 -6.33 4.18 10.73
CA ASP A 33 -6.43 5.64 10.86
C ASP A 33 -6.96 6.39 9.62
N LEU A 34 -7.35 5.71 8.53
CA LEU A 34 -8.02 6.37 7.40
C LEU A 34 -9.53 6.57 7.64
N PRO A 35 -10.14 7.61 7.03
CA PRO A 35 -11.53 8.00 7.29
C PRO A 35 -12.51 7.07 6.55
N TYR A 36 -12.55 5.80 6.93
CA TYR A 36 -13.51 4.84 6.38
C TYR A 36 -14.91 5.07 6.94
N PRO A 37 -15.95 4.85 6.13
CA PRO A 37 -17.34 4.99 6.58
C PRO A 37 -17.68 3.88 7.58
N ALA A 38 -18.52 4.19 8.57
CA ALA A 38 -18.93 3.26 9.62
C ALA A 38 -19.81 2.09 9.12
N GLY A 39 -20.24 2.10 7.86
CA GLY A 39 -21.06 1.06 7.23
C GLY A 39 -20.96 1.05 5.70
N ASN A 40 -21.70 0.14 5.06
CA ASN A 40 -21.79 0.09 3.60
C ASN A 40 -22.61 1.28 3.10
N ALA A 41 -21.95 2.33 2.60
CA ALA A 41 -22.62 3.46 1.98
C ALA A 41 -23.44 2.99 0.75
N SER A 42 -24.70 3.43 0.67
CA SER A 42 -25.53 3.23 -0.53
C SER A 42 -24.91 3.95 -1.74
N PRO A 43 -24.95 3.37 -2.96
CA PRO A 43 -24.34 3.97 -4.15
C PRO A 43 -24.81 5.40 -4.48
N ALA A 44 -26.02 5.77 -4.06
CA ALA A 44 -26.60 7.10 -4.28
C ALA A 44 -26.07 8.19 -3.33
N ALA A 45 -25.16 7.88 -2.41
CA ALA A 45 -24.62 8.78 -1.39
C ALA A 45 -23.10 8.98 -1.48
N ILE A 46 -22.46 8.62 -2.60
CA ILE A 46 -21.02 8.81 -2.77
C ILE A 46 -20.73 10.32 -2.94
N PRO A 47 -19.93 10.94 -2.06
CA PRO A 47 -19.66 12.38 -2.13
C PRO A 47 -18.78 12.72 -3.35
N ASP A 48 -19.08 13.81 -4.05
CA ASP A 48 -18.21 14.32 -5.11
C ASP A 48 -16.98 15.01 -4.48
N TRP A 49 -15.85 14.31 -4.47
CA TRP A 49 -14.55 14.84 -4.01
C TRP A 49 -13.81 15.67 -5.07
N ARG A 50 -14.30 15.73 -6.31
CA ARG A 50 -13.62 16.39 -7.43
C ARG A 50 -13.38 17.88 -7.19
N PRO A 51 -14.34 18.69 -6.65
CA PRO A 51 -14.08 20.10 -6.35
C PRO A 51 -12.95 20.29 -5.32
N LEU A 52 -12.87 19.39 -4.33
CA LEU A 52 -11.81 19.41 -3.31
C LEU A 52 -10.45 19.09 -3.92
N LEU A 53 -10.36 18.04 -4.74
CA LEU A 53 -9.12 17.65 -5.42
C LEU A 53 -8.67 18.72 -6.45
N LEU A 54 -9.61 19.32 -7.18
CA LEU A 54 -9.34 20.42 -8.09
C LEU A 54 -8.83 21.66 -7.35
N SER A 55 -9.44 22.05 -6.22
CA SER A 55 -8.92 23.16 -5.40
C SER A 55 -7.49 22.88 -4.93
N CYS A 56 -7.20 21.68 -4.43
CA CYS A 56 -5.84 21.30 -4.03
C CYS A 56 -4.85 21.37 -5.19
N TRP A 57 -5.26 20.92 -6.39
CA TRP A 57 -4.47 21.02 -7.60
C TRP A 57 -4.24 22.48 -8.02
N SER A 58 -5.29 23.29 -8.11
CA SER A 58 -5.20 24.70 -8.52
C SER A 58 -4.36 25.55 -7.57
N GLU A 59 -4.42 25.26 -6.27
CA GLU A 59 -3.60 25.89 -5.23
C GLU A 59 -2.17 25.32 -5.17
N GLN A 60 -1.85 24.31 -5.98
CA GLN A 60 -0.53 23.67 -6.05
C GLN A 60 -0.05 23.11 -4.70
N ARG A 61 -0.98 22.58 -3.88
CA ARG A 61 -0.70 22.05 -2.54
C ARG A 61 0.19 20.81 -2.65
N ASP A 62 1.26 20.74 -1.84
CA ASP A 62 2.13 19.55 -1.74
C ASP A 62 1.82 18.79 -0.45
N GLU A 63 0.68 18.09 -0.45
CA GLU A 63 0.23 17.27 0.66
C GLU A 63 -0.33 15.95 0.15
N ARG A 64 -0.53 14.98 1.04
CA ARG A 64 -1.09 13.66 0.68
C ARG A 64 -2.60 13.73 0.52
N VAL A 65 -3.16 12.99 -0.44
CA VAL A 65 -4.62 12.95 -0.64
C VAL A 65 -5.30 12.39 0.60
N THR A 66 -4.72 11.37 1.23
CA THR A 66 -5.21 10.81 2.49
C THR A 66 -5.25 11.83 3.65
N HIS A 67 -4.34 12.80 3.67
CA HIS A 67 -4.38 13.91 4.65
C HIS A 67 -5.56 14.82 4.36
N VAL A 68 -5.73 15.23 3.10
CA VAL A 68 -6.85 16.08 2.66
C VAL A 68 -8.20 15.45 2.97
N LEU A 69 -8.37 14.15 2.77
CA LEU A 69 -9.63 13.48 3.11
C LEU A 69 -9.91 13.46 4.62
N ARG A 70 -8.88 13.42 5.47
CA ARG A 70 -9.04 13.46 6.93
C ARG A 70 -9.36 14.86 7.47
N SER A 71 -8.92 15.91 6.78
CA SER A 71 -9.14 17.29 7.23
C SER A 71 -10.56 17.78 6.98
N VAL A 72 -11.34 17.06 6.19
CA VAL A 72 -12.74 17.41 5.85
C VAL A 72 -13.70 16.43 6.50
N GLN A 73 -14.74 16.95 7.15
CA GLN A 73 -15.80 16.15 7.77
C GLN A 73 -16.82 15.66 6.73
N ILE A 74 -16.43 14.68 5.92
CA ILE A 74 -17.27 14.03 4.92
C ILE A 74 -17.14 12.51 5.06
N ASP A 75 -18.25 11.78 4.91
CA ASP A 75 -18.27 10.32 4.87
C ASP A 75 -17.81 9.81 3.51
N TRP A 76 -16.50 9.67 3.34
CA TRP A 76 -15.90 9.17 2.11
C TRP A 76 -16.23 7.70 1.87
N SER A 77 -16.43 7.32 0.60
CA SER A 77 -16.58 5.90 0.26
C SER A 77 -15.27 5.14 0.47
N VAL A 78 -15.37 3.84 0.78
CA VAL A 78 -14.19 2.95 0.88
C VAL A 78 -13.30 3.05 -0.36
N ARG A 79 -13.92 3.15 -1.55
CA ARG A 79 -13.20 3.24 -2.83
C ARG A 79 -12.41 4.54 -2.93
N GLN A 80 -12.97 5.68 -2.54
CA GLN A 80 -12.26 6.98 -2.53
C GLN A 80 -11.08 6.97 -1.55
N VAL A 81 -11.30 6.46 -0.34
CA VAL A 81 -10.24 6.35 0.69
C VAL A 81 -9.09 5.47 0.19
N ASN A 82 -9.41 4.32 -0.41
CA ASN A 82 -8.42 3.40 -0.94
C ASN A 82 -7.73 3.95 -2.20
N ALA A 83 -8.44 4.68 -3.06
CA ALA A 83 -7.88 5.35 -4.22
C ALA A 83 -6.89 6.46 -3.82
N ALA A 84 -7.22 7.27 -2.80
CA ALA A 84 -6.31 8.25 -2.21
C ALA A 84 -5.04 7.58 -1.67
N TYR A 85 -5.20 6.54 -0.84
CA TYR A 85 -4.06 5.79 -0.29
C TYR A 85 -3.19 5.18 -1.38
N LEU A 86 -3.80 4.60 -2.41
CA LEU A 86 -3.09 3.98 -3.50
C LEU A 86 -2.31 5.01 -4.33
N ALA A 87 -2.93 6.15 -4.67
CA ALA A 87 -2.27 7.24 -5.37
C ALA A 87 -1.08 7.80 -4.58
N ASP A 88 -1.27 8.05 -3.28
CA ASP A 88 -0.18 8.49 -2.39
C ASP A 88 0.95 7.47 -2.38
N ARG A 89 0.64 6.17 -2.24
CA ARG A 89 1.67 5.13 -2.13
C ARG A 89 2.46 4.94 -3.42
N ILE A 90 1.79 4.92 -4.58
CA ILE A 90 2.45 4.81 -5.89
C ILE A 90 3.38 6.02 -6.10
N MET A 91 2.89 7.23 -5.84
CA MET A 91 3.68 8.45 -6.01
C MET A 91 4.85 8.53 -5.04
N ASP A 92 4.66 8.16 -3.77
CA ASP A 92 5.76 8.12 -2.79
C ASP A 92 6.88 7.18 -3.24
N VAL A 93 6.55 5.95 -3.67
CA VAL A 93 7.56 5.00 -4.13
C VAL A 93 8.22 5.52 -5.41
N PHE A 94 7.43 5.99 -6.37
CA PHE A 94 7.93 6.48 -7.65
C PHE A 94 8.91 7.63 -7.47
N LEU A 95 8.51 8.67 -6.74
CA LEU A 95 9.33 9.87 -6.57
C LEU A 95 10.64 9.56 -5.86
N ASN A 96 10.62 8.70 -4.84
CA ASN A 96 11.81 8.26 -4.11
C ASN A 96 12.77 7.43 -4.99
N THR A 97 12.26 6.74 -6.00
CA THR A 97 13.07 5.90 -6.90
C THR A 97 13.24 6.49 -8.31
N SER A 98 12.69 7.68 -8.57
CA SER A 98 12.66 8.30 -9.90
C SER A 98 13.99 8.92 -10.31
N GLY A 99 14.88 9.15 -9.34
CA GLY A 99 16.12 9.88 -9.54
C GLY A 99 15.90 11.34 -9.97
N LEU A 100 14.69 11.91 -9.82
CA LEU A 100 14.38 13.30 -10.17
C LEU A 100 14.94 14.29 -9.14
N HIS A 101 15.12 15.54 -9.53
CA HIS A 101 15.56 16.61 -8.65
C HIS A 101 14.47 16.98 -7.64
N ALA A 102 14.82 17.36 -6.41
CA ALA A 102 13.86 17.68 -5.35
C ALA A 102 12.80 18.72 -5.79
N SER A 103 13.24 19.74 -6.52
CA SER A 103 12.37 20.77 -7.11
C SER A 103 11.35 20.24 -8.13
N LEU A 104 11.67 19.14 -8.83
CA LEU A 104 10.74 18.47 -9.74
C LEU A 104 9.84 17.50 -9.00
N VAL A 105 10.38 16.80 -7.99
CA VAL A 105 9.64 15.85 -7.16
C VAL A 105 8.41 16.52 -6.53
N SER A 106 8.57 17.70 -5.93
CA SER A 106 7.44 18.44 -5.31
C SER A 106 6.36 18.87 -6.31
N ARG A 107 6.73 19.18 -7.56
CA ARG A 107 5.78 19.53 -8.62
C ARG A 107 5.02 18.30 -9.12
N ILE A 108 5.74 17.22 -9.40
CA ILE A 108 5.18 15.97 -9.95
C ILE A 108 4.37 15.22 -8.89
N ALA A 109 4.73 15.33 -7.62
CA ALA A 109 4.01 14.80 -6.46
C ALA A 109 2.50 15.08 -6.50
N ARG A 110 2.13 16.28 -6.94
CA ARG A 110 0.75 16.78 -7.00
C ARG A 110 -0.16 15.91 -7.88
N LEU A 111 0.40 15.17 -8.84
CA LEU A 111 -0.38 14.25 -9.70
C LEU A 111 -1.14 13.19 -8.90
N ARG A 112 -0.76 12.94 -7.65
CA ARG A 112 -1.53 12.12 -6.71
C ARG A 112 -3.01 12.53 -6.62
N PHE A 113 -3.35 13.82 -6.73
CA PHE A 113 -4.75 14.26 -6.70
C PHE A 113 -5.51 13.77 -7.94
N TRP A 114 -4.91 13.92 -9.11
CA TRP A 114 -5.49 13.45 -10.37
C TRP A 114 -5.57 11.91 -10.39
N PHE A 115 -4.51 11.21 -9.97
CA PHE A 115 -4.54 9.75 -9.87
C PHE A 115 -5.57 9.24 -8.88
N ALA A 116 -5.70 9.86 -7.71
CA ALA A 116 -6.73 9.47 -6.74
C ALA A 116 -8.13 9.58 -7.36
N TRP A 117 -8.40 10.69 -8.05
CA TRP A 117 -9.67 10.89 -8.76
C TRP A 117 -9.91 9.81 -9.83
N ARG A 118 -8.95 9.58 -10.73
CA ARG A 118 -9.09 8.57 -11.81
C ARG A 118 -9.23 7.15 -11.27
N LEU A 119 -8.45 6.77 -10.25
CA LEU A 119 -8.58 5.50 -9.54
C LEU A 119 -9.95 5.37 -8.86
N GLY A 120 -10.49 6.46 -8.31
CA GLY A 120 -11.81 6.49 -7.68
C GLY A 120 -12.93 6.22 -8.68
N GLU A 121 -12.91 6.87 -9.84
CA GLU A 121 -13.96 6.74 -10.86
C GLU A 121 -13.81 5.46 -11.69
N GLU A 122 -12.64 5.26 -12.31
CA GLU A 122 -12.41 4.25 -13.36
C GLU A 122 -11.63 3.03 -12.86
N GLY A 123 -11.08 3.10 -11.64
CA GLY A 123 -10.38 1.98 -11.04
C GLY A 123 -9.08 1.64 -11.76
N GLY A 124 -8.86 0.36 -12.03
CA GLY A 124 -7.67 -0.12 -12.74
C GLY A 124 -7.55 0.33 -14.20
N GLU A 125 -8.63 0.86 -14.80
CA GLU A 125 -8.61 1.41 -16.16
C GLU A 125 -8.30 2.91 -16.18
N GLY A 126 -8.28 3.58 -15.02
CA GLY A 126 -8.07 5.03 -14.90
C GLY A 126 -6.65 5.53 -15.20
N PHE A 127 -5.75 4.65 -15.68
CA PHE A 127 -4.43 5.04 -16.16
C PHE A 127 -4.35 4.87 -17.69
N PRO A 128 -4.49 5.97 -18.46
CA PRO A 128 -4.16 5.98 -19.87
C PRO A 128 -2.74 5.47 -20.14
N LEU A 129 -2.57 4.72 -21.24
CA LEU A 129 -1.25 4.18 -21.61
C LEU A 129 -0.24 5.32 -21.85
N VAL A 130 -0.68 6.35 -22.57
CA VAL A 130 0.15 7.52 -22.89
C VAL A 130 0.65 8.26 -21.64
N VAL A 131 -0.14 8.26 -20.55
CA VAL A 131 0.25 8.89 -19.29
C VAL A 131 1.31 8.04 -18.57
N LEU A 132 1.18 6.72 -18.58
CA LEU A 132 2.20 5.81 -18.03
C LEU A 132 3.52 5.93 -18.79
N GLU A 133 3.48 5.94 -20.12
CA GLU A 133 4.65 6.14 -20.97
C GLU A 133 5.30 7.51 -20.73
N TRP A 134 4.49 8.56 -20.56
CA TRP A 134 4.99 9.89 -20.22
C TRP A 134 5.68 9.93 -18.85
N LEU A 135 5.14 9.25 -17.83
CA LEU A 135 5.77 9.18 -16.51
C LEU A 135 7.10 8.41 -16.55
N ASP A 136 7.15 7.29 -17.26
CA ASP A 136 8.41 6.56 -17.49
C ASP A 136 9.44 7.46 -18.19
N HIS A 137 8.98 8.26 -19.15
CA HIS A 137 9.82 9.20 -19.89
C HIS A 137 10.36 10.35 -19.03
N LEU A 138 9.80 10.65 -17.85
CA LEU A 138 10.36 11.68 -16.95
C LEU A 138 11.79 11.36 -16.53
N GLN A 139 12.22 10.10 -16.60
CA GLN A 139 13.60 9.69 -16.32
C GLN A 139 14.65 10.37 -17.19
N GLU A 140 14.30 10.82 -18.40
CA GLU A 140 15.23 11.62 -19.22
C GLU A 140 15.64 12.94 -18.55
N TRP A 141 14.78 13.44 -17.65
CA TRP A 141 15.01 14.66 -16.89
C TRP A 141 15.71 14.42 -15.57
N ARG A 142 16.20 13.20 -15.29
CA ARG A 142 17.07 12.92 -14.14
C ARG A 142 18.35 13.77 -14.14
N GLY A 143 18.72 14.32 -15.30
CA GLY A 143 19.84 15.25 -15.43
C GLY A 143 19.57 16.70 -15.08
N TRP A 144 18.33 17.05 -14.77
CA TRP A 144 17.93 18.45 -14.55
C TRP A 144 18.55 19.03 -13.27
N SER A 145 19.06 20.25 -13.39
CA SER A 145 19.42 21.13 -12.28
C SER A 145 18.96 22.55 -12.58
N ASP A 146 18.77 23.33 -11.52
CA ASP A 146 18.35 24.74 -11.60
C ASP A 146 19.35 25.62 -12.36
N THR A 147 20.65 25.31 -12.29
CA THR A 147 21.73 25.97 -13.05
C THR A 147 21.79 25.60 -14.54
N GLY A 148 20.92 24.70 -15.03
CA GLY A 148 20.91 24.19 -16.41
C GLY A 148 20.56 25.20 -17.52
N GLY A 149 20.50 26.49 -17.21
CA GLY A 149 20.29 27.58 -18.18
C GLY A 149 18.93 27.52 -18.89
N ARG A 150 18.93 27.60 -20.22
CA ARG A 150 17.66 27.56 -21.00
C ARG A 150 16.98 26.20 -20.94
N SER A 151 17.76 25.11 -20.92
CA SER A 151 17.21 23.75 -20.90
C SER A 151 16.43 23.46 -19.61
N SER A 152 16.83 24.03 -18.48
CA SER A 152 16.10 23.86 -17.22
C SER A 152 14.76 24.59 -17.21
N ARG A 153 14.68 25.78 -17.82
CA ARG A 153 13.45 26.57 -17.93
C ARG A 153 12.38 25.90 -18.78
N VAL A 154 12.78 25.29 -19.90
CA VAL A 154 11.85 24.57 -20.79
C VAL A 154 11.09 23.49 -20.04
N LEU A 155 11.75 22.72 -19.16
CA LEU A 155 11.05 21.71 -18.36
C LEU A 155 10.02 22.33 -17.42
N LEU A 156 10.36 23.44 -16.77
CA LEU A 156 9.45 24.11 -15.85
C LEU A 156 8.22 24.66 -16.59
N GLU A 157 8.40 25.27 -17.77
CA GLU A 157 7.32 25.74 -18.62
C GLU A 157 6.39 24.60 -19.09
N LEU A 158 6.98 23.44 -19.40
CA LEU A 158 6.19 22.25 -19.71
C LEU A 158 5.40 21.81 -18.47
N LEU A 159 6.01 21.71 -17.29
CA LEU A 159 5.30 21.35 -16.06
C LEU A 159 4.21 22.37 -15.68
N ASP A 160 4.41 23.66 -15.95
CA ASP A 160 3.38 24.69 -15.75
C ASP A 160 2.22 24.50 -16.75
N SER A 161 2.50 24.06 -17.98
CA SER A 161 1.47 23.69 -18.96
C SER A 161 0.69 22.44 -18.56
N LEU A 162 1.33 21.48 -17.88
CA LEU A 162 0.67 20.30 -17.31
C LEU A 162 -0.37 20.70 -16.25
N VAL A 163 -0.09 21.74 -15.46
CA VAL A 163 -1.05 22.29 -14.47
C VAL A 163 -2.37 22.63 -15.13
N THR A 164 -2.32 23.33 -16.26
CA THR A 164 -3.50 23.71 -17.04
C THR A 164 -4.21 22.49 -17.63
N ALA A 165 -3.47 21.52 -18.18
CA ALA A 165 -4.06 20.32 -18.78
C ALA A 165 -4.83 19.47 -17.77
N VAL A 166 -4.27 19.27 -16.57
CA VAL A 166 -4.92 18.52 -15.49
C VAL A 166 -6.11 19.29 -14.90
N ALA A 167 -6.02 20.62 -14.76
CA ALA A 167 -7.16 21.41 -14.34
C ALA A 167 -8.34 21.28 -15.32
N ALA A 168 -8.07 21.38 -16.63
CA ALA A 168 -9.07 21.16 -17.67
C ALA A 168 -9.67 19.73 -17.62
N SER A 169 -8.87 18.72 -17.25
CA SER A 169 -9.35 17.34 -17.08
C SER A 169 -10.39 17.25 -15.98
N PHE A 170 -10.14 17.87 -14.82
CA PHE A 170 -11.09 17.95 -13.71
C PHE A 170 -12.39 18.69 -14.07
N GLU A 171 -12.28 19.79 -14.81
CA GLU A 171 -13.43 20.62 -15.24
C GLU A 171 -14.32 19.87 -16.25
N GLN A 172 -13.69 19.24 -17.24
CA GLN A 172 -14.36 18.52 -18.33
C GLN A 172 -14.77 17.10 -17.93
N GLN A 173 -14.30 16.62 -16.78
CA GLN A 173 -14.48 15.23 -16.33
C GLN A 173 -13.98 14.20 -17.35
N SER A 174 -12.92 14.55 -18.08
CA SER A 174 -12.36 13.76 -19.18
C SER A 174 -10.83 13.68 -19.08
N VAL A 175 -10.24 12.60 -19.58
CA VAL A 175 -8.77 12.41 -19.63
C VAL A 175 -8.13 13.03 -20.87
N GLU A 176 -8.92 13.42 -21.86
CA GLU A 176 -8.46 13.83 -23.20
C GLU A 176 -7.44 14.99 -23.17
N SER A 177 -7.61 15.97 -22.27
CA SER A 177 -6.68 17.10 -22.15
C SER A 177 -5.30 16.66 -21.68
N VAL A 178 -5.24 15.73 -20.71
CA VAL A 178 -3.99 15.18 -20.17
C VAL A 178 -3.36 14.21 -21.17
N GLU A 179 -4.16 13.35 -21.81
CA GLU A 179 -3.68 12.45 -22.86
C GLU A 179 -3.06 13.22 -24.03
N GLY A 180 -3.76 14.25 -24.53
CA GLY A 180 -3.28 15.10 -25.61
C GLY A 180 -1.98 15.82 -25.24
N TYR A 181 -1.89 16.32 -24.00
CA TYR A 181 -0.66 16.92 -23.48
C TYR A 181 0.50 15.92 -23.42
N CYS A 182 0.29 14.73 -22.84
CA CYS A 182 1.31 13.69 -22.73
C CYS A 182 1.78 13.20 -24.10
N GLN A 183 0.85 13.02 -25.04
CA GLN A 183 1.17 12.62 -26.42
C GLN A 183 2.04 13.68 -27.11
N GLN A 184 1.68 14.96 -26.97
CA GLN A 184 2.45 16.06 -27.53
C GLN A 184 3.87 16.12 -26.94
N TRP A 185 3.99 15.96 -25.61
CA TRP A 185 5.30 15.91 -24.95
C TRP A 185 6.19 14.80 -25.50
N LEU A 186 5.65 13.58 -25.60
CA LEU A 186 6.39 12.41 -26.09
C LEU A 186 6.85 12.62 -27.54
N ASN A 187 5.97 13.15 -28.39
CA ASN A 187 6.30 13.49 -29.78
C ASN A 187 7.43 14.52 -29.88
N ASP A 188 7.39 15.57 -29.05
CA ASP A 188 8.42 16.61 -29.04
C ASP A 188 9.73 16.14 -28.39
N SER A 189 9.67 15.14 -27.49
CA SER A 189 10.88 14.52 -26.95
C SER A 189 11.70 13.81 -28.03
N LEU A 190 11.06 13.02 -28.91
CA LEU A 190 11.76 12.33 -29.99
C LEU A 190 12.55 13.30 -30.88
N LYS A 191 11.97 14.48 -31.17
CA LYS A 191 12.66 15.55 -31.90
C LYS A 191 13.84 16.13 -31.11
N ARG A 192 13.65 16.40 -29.81
CA ARG A 192 14.71 16.93 -28.92
C ARG A 192 15.87 15.96 -28.78
N ARG A 193 15.61 14.65 -28.69
CA ARG A 193 16.65 13.61 -28.60
C ARG A 193 17.55 13.63 -29.84
N GLY A 194 16.97 13.61 -31.04
CA GLY A 194 17.74 13.68 -32.28
C GLY A 194 18.54 14.98 -32.47
N GLN A 195 18.07 16.10 -31.93
CA GLN A 195 18.85 17.36 -31.90
C GLN A 195 20.01 17.29 -30.89
N THR A 196 19.75 16.71 -29.72
CA THR A 196 20.73 16.54 -28.64
C THR A 196 21.88 15.64 -29.08
N ASP A 197 21.60 14.55 -29.79
CA ASP A 197 22.63 13.63 -30.28
C ASP A 197 23.59 14.31 -31.26
N LYS A 198 23.06 15.15 -32.16
CA LYS A 198 23.87 15.96 -33.08
C LYS A 198 24.74 16.99 -32.34
N LEU A 199 24.20 17.61 -31.30
CA LEU A 199 24.95 18.55 -30.46
C LEU A 199 26.06 17.84 -29.70
N ARG A 200 25.78 16.66 -29.12
CA ARG A 200 26.76 15.81 -28.45
C ARG A 200 27.90 15.41 -29.38
N GLN A 201 27.59 14.95 -30.59
CA GLN A 201 28.62 14.59 -31.57
C GLN A 201 29.54 15.77 -31.89
N ARG A 202 28.95 16.94 -32.19
CA ARG A 202 29.73 18.15 -32.45
C ARG A 202 30.58 18.60 -31.26
N LEU A 203 30.04 18.44 -30.04
CA LEU A 203 30.76 18.78 -28.82
C LEU A 203 31.98 17.85 -28.63
N ASP A 204 31.81 16.54 -28.82
CA ASP A 204 32.91 15.57 -28.72
C ASP A 204 34.02 15.88 -29.73
N GLU A 205 33.66 16.11 -31.00
CA GLU A 205 34.62 16.49 -32.05
C GLU A 205 35.38 17.78 -31.70
N THR A 206 34.66 18.79 -31.21
CA THR A 206 35.24 20.08 -30.81
C THR A 206 36.18 19.94 -29.61
N GLU A 207 35.75 19.26 -28.55
CA GLU A 207 36.53 19.10 -27.33
C GLU A 207 37.76 18.20 -27.54
N ARG A 208 37.65 17.14 -28.35
CA ARG A 208 38.82 16.34 -28.75
C ARG A 208 39.82 17.17 -29.54
N GLY A 209 39.36 18.01 -30.47
CA GLY A 209 40.23 18.92 -31.20
C GLY A 209 40.96 19.91 -30.29
N LEU A 210 40.22 20.55 -29.38
CA LEU A 210 40.78 21.48 -28.39
C LEU A 210 41.74 20.78 -27.41
N SER A 211 41.40 19.56 -26.97
CA SER A 211 42.24 18.73 -26.11
C SER A 211 43.60 18.47 -26.75
N ARG A 212 43.63 18.02 -28.01
CA ARG A 212 44.90 17.78 -28.73
C ARG A 212 45.75 19.04 -28.82
N GLN A 213 45.13 20.19 -29.11
CA GLN A 213 45.84 21.48 -29.16
C GLN A 213 46.43 21.88 -27.80
N ARG A 214 45.65 21.76 -26.72
CA ARG A 214 46.12 22.02 -25.35
C ARG A 214 47.25 21.08 -24.96
N ASN A 215 47.10 19.79 -25.25
CA ASN A 215 48.11 18.78 -24.95
C ASN A 215 49.44 19.10 -25.66
N ALA A 216 49.42 19.32 -26.98
CA ALA A 216 50.61 19.67 -27.75
C ALA A 216 51.29 20.95 -27.24
N GLU A 217 50.51 21.93 -26.79
CA GLU A 217 51.05 23.15 -26.18
C GLU A 217 51.73 22.87 -24.83
N GLN A 218 51.11 22.09 -23.94
CA GLN A 218 51.70 21.79 -22.63
C GLN A 218 52.93 20.89 -22.75
N ILE A 219 52.92 19.88 -23.63
CA ILE A 219 54.08 19.03 -23.89
C ILE A 219 55.25 19.84 -24.45
N SER A 220 55.02 20.68 -25.46
CA SER A 220 56.09 21.51 -26.04
C SER A 220 56.69 22.47 -25.01
N ARG A 221 55.85 23.09 -24.16
CA ARG A 221 56.30 23.91 -23.02
C ARG A 221 57.10 23.09 -22.00
N ALA A 222 56.65 21.89 -21.66
CA ALA A 222 57.35 21.03 -20.72
C ALA A 222 58.70 20.53 -21.27
N LEU A 223 58.79 20.20 -22.57
CA LEU A 223 60.04 19.83 -23.23
C LEU A 223 61.07 20.97 -23.20
N VAL A 224 60.68 22.16 -23.64
CA VAL A 224 61.56 23.35 -23.62
C VAL A 224 61.93 23.70 -22.18
N GLY A 225 60.95 23.73 -21.28
CA GLY A 225 61.15 24.01 -19.87
C GLY A 225 62.15 23.07 -19.20
N ARG A 226 61.99 21.75 -19.40
CA ARG A 226 62.92 20.73 -18.89
C ARG A 226 64.33 20.93 -19.45
N ALA A 227 64.44 21.24 -20.74
CA ALA A 227 65.73 21.35 -21.40
C ALA A 227 66.51 22.61 -20.99
N LEU A 228 65.80 23.72 -20.72
CA LEU A 228 66.40 24.99 -20.30
C LEU A 228 66.63 25.11 -18.78
N LYS A 229 65.98 24.26 -17.96
CA LYS A 229 66.02 24.36 -16.50
C LYS A 229 67.45 24.31 -15.96
N GLY A 230 67.84 25.37 -15.23
CA GLY A 230 69.15 25.49 -14.59
C GLY A 230 70.32 25.75 -15.56
N ARG A 231 70.04 26.06 -16.83
CA ARG A 231 71.07 26.31 -17.85
C ARG A 231 71.38 27.80 -17.99
N GLN A 232 72.64 28.09 -18.34
CA GLN A 232 73.06 29.40 -18.81
C GLN A 232 73.36 29.32 -20.31
N LEU A 233 72.70 30.15 -21.11
CA LEU A 233 72.76 30.12 -22.57
C LEU A 233 72.85 31.55 -23.12
N PRO A 234 73.37 31.72 -24.35
CA PRO A 234 73.26 32.99 -25.07
C PRO A 234 71.78 33.39 -25.26
N ALA A 235 71.45 34.66 -25.03
CA ALA A 235 70.08 35.19 -25.12
C ALA A 235 69.40 34.91 -26.46
N VAL A 236 70.17 34.85 -27.55
CA VAL A 236 69.68 34.51 -28.89
C VAL A 236 69.13 33.08 -28.94
N ILE A 237 69.83 32.11 -28.34
CA ILE A 237 69.42 30.70 -28.33
C ILE A 237 68.21 30.51 -27.42
N SER A 238 68.26 31.02 -26.18
CA SER A 238 67.13 30.91 -25.25
C SER A 238 65.88 31.61 -25.79
N GLY A 239 66.03 32.82 -26.36
CA GLY A 239 64.97 33.57 -27.01
C GLY A 239 64.36 32.85 -28.21
N PHE A 240 65.18 32.22 -29.06
CA PHE A 240 64.70 31.40 -30.18
C PHE A 240 63.92 30.18 -29.69
N LEU A 241 64.42 29.47 -28.69
CA LEU A 241 63.77 28.28 -28.15
C LEU A 241 62.41 28.59 -27.51
N LEU A 242 62.33 29.68 -26.75
CA LEU A 242 61.12 30.09 -26.04
C LEU A 242 60.04 30.70 -26.94
N ASN A 243 60.43 31.45 -27.98
CA ASN A 243 59.47 32.21 -28.81
C ASN A 243 59.16 31.54 -30.14
N ASP A 244 60.13 30.85 -30.74
CA ASP A 244 60.04 30.33 -32.11
C ASP A 244 59.98 28.80 -32.12
N TRP A 245 60.98 28.13 -31.54
CA TRP A 245 61.11 26.67 -31.61
C TRP A 245 60.01 25.92 -30.85
N ILE A 246 59.45 26.51 -29.79
CA ILE A 246 58.31 25.95 -29.09
C ILE A 246 57.10 25.73 -30.01
N SER A 247 56.89 26.61 -30.98
CA SER A 247 55.81 26.49 -31.97
C SER A 247 56.07 25.33 -32.93
N VAL A 248 57.33 25.11 -33.32
CA VAL A 248 57.74 23.95 -34.12
C VAL A 248 57.46 22.65 -33.37
N LEU A 249 57.85 22.58 -32.09
CA LEU A 249 57.55 21.42 -31.23
C LEU A 249 56.04 21.19 -31.10
N LYS A 250 55.26 22.25 -30.84
CA LYS A 250 53.79 22.18 -30.76
C LYS A 250 53.17 21.62 -32.03
N GLN A 251 53.55 22.13 -33.22
CA GLN A 251 53.02 21.63 -34.49
C GLN A 251 53.48 20.20 -34.77
N SER A 252 54.70 19.84 -34.39
CA SER A 252 55.23 18.49 -34.56
C SER A 252 54.46 17.46 -33.73
N VAL A 253 54.12 17.80 -32.47
CA VAL A 253 53.28 16.95 -31.61
C VAL A 253 51.85 16.86 -32.15
N LEU A 254 51.30 17.95 -32.68
CA LEU A 254 49.92 17.99 -33.19
C LEU A 254 49.71 17.15 -34.47
N ALA A 255 50.73 17.06 -35.34
CA ALA A 255 50.61 16.38 -36.64
C ALA A 255 50.47 14.86 -36.50
N ASP A 256 51.40 14.21 -35.80
CA ASP A 256 51.53 12.74 -35.76
C ASP A 256 51.80 12.21 -34.33
N GLY A 257 51.62 13.03 -33.30
CA GLY A 257 51.89 12.67 -31.90
C GLY A 257 53.36 12.82 -31.48
N GLU A 258 53.62 12.57 -30.19
CA GLU A 258 54.96 12.72 -29.58
C GLU A 258 56.01 11.76 -30.16
N GLU A 259 55.60 10.56 -30.54
CA GLU A 259 56.49 9.52 -31.09
C GLU A 259 56.77 9.70 -32.59
N SER A 260 56.20 10.73 -33.20
CA SER A 260 56.40 11.00 -34.62
C SER A 260 57.88 11.27 -34.95
N GLU A 261 58.25 10.94 -36.19
CA GLU A 261 59.60 11.21 -36.69
C GLU A 261 59.92 12.70 -36.63
N LEU A 262 58.95 13.55 -36.99
CA LEU A 262 59.08 15.00 -36.95
C LEU A 262 59.30 15.50 -35.51
N CYS A 263 58.54 15.02 -34.53
CA CYS A 263 58.72 15.40 -33.13
C CYS A 263 60.08 14.93 -32.59
N ARG A 264 60.52 13.71 -32.94
CA ARG A 264 61.86 13.21 -32.58
C ARG A 264 62.97 14.08 -33.16
N HIS A 265 62.87 14.49 -34.42
CA HIS A 265 63.84 15.40 -35.04
C HIS A 265 63.80 16.80 -34.41
N ALA A 266 62.62 17.36 -34.15
CA ALA A 266 62.48 18.65 -33.50
C ALA A 266 63.06 18.66 -32.07
N ASN A 267 62.83 17.59 -31.31
CA ASN A 267 63.42 17.41 -29.99
C ASN A 267 64.94 17.19 -30.07
N LYS A 268 65.44 16.52 -31.11
CA LYS A 268 66.88 16.36 -31.30
C LYS A 268 67.60 17.68 -31.58
N ILE A 269 66.98 18.54 -32.39
CA ILE A 269 67.50 19.89 -32.66
C ILE A 269 67.44 20.75 -31.40
N LEU A 270 66.38 20.65 -30.58
CA LEU A 270 66.33 21.29 -29.27
C LEU A 270 67.54 20.90 -28.40
N GLU A 271 67.85 19.61 -28.30
CA GLU A 271 69.03 19.12 -27.58
C GLU A 271 70.34 19.68 -28.16
N TRP A 272 70.47 19.74 -29.48
CA TRP A 272 71.68 20.25 -30.14
C TRP A 272 71.86 21.74 -29.99
N LEU A 273 70.78 22.53 -30.04
CA LEU A 273 70.82 23.97 -29.76
C LEU A 273 71.29 24.25 -28.34
N ILE A 274 70.78 23.50 -27.37
CA ILE A 274 71.19 23.62 -25.96
C ILE A 274 72.64 23.19 -25.79
N TRP A 275 73.01 22.03 -26.36
CA TRP A 275 74.37 21.51 -26.26
C TRP A 275 75.41 22.46 -26.89
N ALA A 276 75.12 23.01 -28.08
CA ALA A 276 75.99 23.96 -28.76
C ALA A 276 76.05 25.33 -28.04
N GLY A 277 74.93 25.76 -27.44
CA GLY A 277 74.84 27.02 -26.71
C GLY A 277 75.51 27.00 -25.34
N ASP A 278 75.50 25.86 -24.63
CA ASP A 278 76.03 25.70 -23.27
C ASP A 278 77.52 25.30 -23.30
N PRO A 279 78.46 26.14 -22.83
CA PRO A 279 79.88 25.80 -22.84
C PRO A 279 80.25 24.64 -21.93
N GLU A 280 79.54 24.43 -20.83
CA GLU A 280 79.81 23.32 -19.92
C GLU A 280 79.59 21.95 -20.60
N LEU A 281 78.72 21.92 -21.61
CA LEU A 281 78.37 20.73 -22.38
C LEU A 281 79.24 20.52 -23.63
N SER A 282 79.50 21.57 -24.41
CA SER A 282 80.13 21.46 -25.73
C SER A 282 81.65 21.61 -25.75
N ASP A 283 82.25 22.34 -24.81
CA ASP A 283 83.69 22.65 -24.86
C ASP A 283 84.59 21.42 -24.70
N ARG A 284 84.03 20.32 -24.16
CA ARG A 284 84.72 19.04 -24.04
C ARG A 284 84.95 18.34 -25.38
N ASP A 285 84.20 18.72 -26.43
CA ASP A 285 84.28 18.11 -27.77
C ASP A 285 84.10 19.16 -28.88
N ARG A 286 85.14 19.99 -29.07
CA ARG A 286 85.16 21.06 -30.10
C ARG A 286 85.05 20.51 -31.53
N GLY A 287 85.53 19.30 -31.79
CA GLY A 287 85.42 18.66 -33.10
C GLY A 287 83.98 18.29 -33.45
N LYS A 288 83.20 17.83 -32.47
CA LYS A 288 81.76 17.66 -32.62
C LYS A 288 81.03 19.01 -32.72
N LEU A 289 81.46 20.04 -31.99
CA LEU A 289 80.86 21.37 -32.06
C LEU A 289 80.93 21.95 -33.47
N TYR A 290 82.08 21.80 -34.14
CA TYR A 290 82.23 22.19 -35.54
C TYR A 290 81.25 21.45 -36.46
N ARG A 291 81.21 20.10 -36.38
CA ARG A 291 80.34 19.27 -37.23
C ARG A 291 78.85 19.54 -37.01
N VAL A 292 78.43 19.68 -35.75
CA VAL A 292 77.04 19.99 -35.42
C VAL A 292 76.71 21.42 -35.88
N GLY A 293 77.59 22.38 -35.62
CA GLY A 293 77.40 23.77 -36.00
C GLY A 293 77.26 23.99 -37.50
N GLU A 294 78.06 23.30 -38.31
CA GLU A 294 77.98 23.34 -39.78
C GLU A 294 76.61 22.86 -40.30
N GLN A 295 76.01 21.86 -39.67
CA GLN A 295 74.75 21.24 -40.12
C GLN A 295 73.50 21.83 -39.46
N LEU A 296 73.64 22.52 -38.32
CA LEU A 296 72.51 22.88 -37.47
C LEU A 296 71.52 23.82 -38.17
N GLY A 297 72.01 24.80 -38.93
CA GLY A 297 71.17 25.74 -39.67
C GLY A 297 70.26 25.04 -40.69
N ASP A 298 70.82 24.12 -41.48
CA ASP A 298 70.08 23.33 -42.47
C ASP A 298 69.04 22.42 -41.83
N LEU A 299 69.39 21.79 -40.70
CA LEU A 299 68.48 20.92 -39.95
C LEU A 299 67.32 21.69 -39.31
N ILE A 300 67.62 22.86 -38.74
CA ILE A 300 66.59 23.79 -38.23
C ILE A 300 65.64 24.16 -39.36
N HIS A 301 66.17 24.53 -40.53
CA HIS A 301 65.37 24.91 -41.68
C HIS A 301 64.47 23.77 -42.18
N ASP A 302 65.00 22.54 -42.34
CA ASP A 302 64.23 21.38 -42.79
C ASP A 302 63.06 21.06 -41.84
N VAL A 303 63.35 20.93 -40.53
CA VAL A 303 62.34 20.59 -39.54
C VAL A 303 61.31 21.71 -39.38
N TRP A 304 61.75 22.97 -39.39
CA TRP A 304 60.84 24.11 -39.37
C TRP A 304 59.89 24.09 -40.56
N ARG A 305 60.41 23.92 -41.77
CA ARG A 305 59.59 23.93 -43.00
C ARG A 305 58.59 22.79 -43.01
N ARG A 306 58.98 21.59 -42.54
CA ARG A 306 58.09 20.43 -42.41
C ARG A 306 56.97 20.69 -41.40
N ALA A 307 57.28 21.27 -40.23
CA ALA A 307 56.30 21.51 -39.16
C ALA A 307 55.39 22.72 -39.45
N MET A 308 55.97 23.85 -39.84
CA MET A 308 55.28 25.14 -39.97
C MET A 308 54.72 25.39 -41.37
N ARG A 309 55.14 24.58 -42.37
CA ARG A 309 54.72 24.69 -43.79
C ARG A 309 55.07 26.01 -44.47
N HIS A 310 56.03 26.73 -43.92
CA HIS A 310 56.66 27.91 -44.51
C HIS A 310 58.12 27.98 -44.07
N ASP A 311 58.92 28.80 -44.74
CA ASP A 311 60.34 28.94 -44.42
C ASP A 311 60.54 29.77 -43.15
N ILE A 312 61.59 29.45 -42.39
CA ILE A 312 62.04 30.22 -41.24
C ILE A 312 62.68 31.54 -41.71
N PRO A 313 62.46 32.68 -41.02
CA PRO A 313 63.12 33.93 -41.36
C PRO A 313 64.64 33.81 -41.33
N ILE A 314 65.32 34.23 -42.41
CA ILE A 314 66.78 34.10 -42.58
C ILE A 314 67.54 34.72 -41.40
N ALA A 315 67.11 35.89 -40.92
CA ALA A 315 67.72 36.58 -39.78
C ALA A 315 67.78 35.74 -38.50
N LYS A 316 66.83 34.81 -38.28
CA LYS A 316 66.83 33.91 -37.12
C LYS A 316 67.92 32.84 -37.25
N ILE A 317 68.11 32.29 -38.45
CA ILE A 317 69.19 31.33 -38.73
C ILE A 317 70.56 32.03 -38.61
N GLU A 318 70.70 33.22 -39.20
CA GLU A 318 71.95 34.00 -39.15
C GLU A 318 72.36 34.31 -37.72
N ALA A 319 71.43 34.76 -36.87
CA ALA A 319 71.70 35.04 -35.47
C ALA A 319 72.18 33.79 -34.69
N ILE A 320 71.60 32.62 -34.97
CA ILE A 320 72.06 31.35 -34.36
C ILE A 320 73.45 30.96 -34.86
N ASN A 321 73.69 31.09 -36.17
CA ASN A 321 74.98 30.78 -36.78
C ASN A 321 76.09 31.69 -36.26
N GLU A 322 75.82 32.98 -36.06
CA GLU A 322 76.78 33.93 -35.45
C GLU A 322 77.22 33.46 -34.07
N VAL A 323 76.26 33.08 -33.20
CA VAL A 323 76.55 32.53 -31.87
C VAL A 323 77.42 31.28 -31.96
N ILE A 324 77.10 30.34 -32.86
CA ILE A 324 77.86 29.10 -33.04
C ILE A 324 79.26 29.37 -33.56
N VAL A 325 79.43 30.29 -34.52
CA VAL A 325 80.73 30.67 -35.06
C VAL A 325 81.61 31.30 -33.99
N SER A 326 81.06 32.20 -33.18
CA SER A 326 81.77 32.78 -32.02
C SER A 326 82.20 31.70 -31.02
N ARG A 327 81.33 30.72 -30.75
CA ARG A 327 81.69 29.55 -29.91
C ARG A 327 82.82 28.71 -30.51
N ILE A 328 82.80 28.44 -31.81
CA ILE A 328 83.85 27.67 -32.52
C ILE A 328 85.20 28.42 -32.47
N LYS A 329 85.18 29.75 -32.60
CA LYS A 329 86.37 30.61 -32.48
C LYS A 329 86.91 30.71 -31.06
N GLY A 330 86.15 30.26 -30.06
CA GLY A 330 86.53 30.35 -28.64
C GLY A 330 86.32 31.73 -28.05
N GLU A 331 85.44 32.54 -28.62
CA GLU A 331 85.06 33.85 -28.08
C GLU A 331 84.20 33.67 -26.81
N THR A 332 84.40 34.54 -25.83
CA THR A 332 83.57 34.55 -24.61
C THR A 332 82.22 35.18 -24.92
N LEU A 333 81.14 34.42 -24.74
CA LEU A 333 79.77 34.92 -24.90
C LEU A 333 79.17 35.34 -23.57
N ASP A 334 78.31 36.36 -23.61
CA ASP A 334 77.45 36.71 -22.48
C ASP A 334 76.38 35.64 -22.33
N LEU A 335 76.43 34.92 -21.21
CA LEU A 335 75.48 33.87 -20.88
C LEU A 335 74.47 34.40 -19.88
N GLU A 336 73.21 34.13 -20.15
CA GLU A 336 72.10 34.47 -19.27
C GLU A 336 71.41 33.19 -18.81
N MET A 337 70.79 33.24 -17.64
CA MET A 337 69.95 32.15 -17.16
C MET A 337 68.77 31.96 -18.11
N ALA A 338 68.69 30.80 -18.75
CA ALA A 338 67.74 30.55 -19.83
C ALA A 338 66.27 30.59 -19.36
N LEU A 339 66.01 30.28 -18.09
CA LEU A 339 64.72 30.43 -17.43
C LEU A 339 64.89 31.21 -16.13
N PRO A 340 64.72 32.54 -16.15
CA PRO A 340 64.82 33.34 -14.93
C PRO A 340 63.65 33.06 -13.98
N PRO A 341 63.85 33.09 -12.65
CA PRO A 341 62.81 32.81 -11.65
C PRO A 341 61.56 33.71 -11.77
N ASN A 342 61.75 34.93 -12.27
CA ASN A 342 60.70 35.93 -12.45
C ASN A 342 60.29 36.08 -13.92
N GLY A 343 60.54 35.07 -14.77
CA GLY A 343 60.12 35.08 -16.17
C GLY A 343 58.66 34.69 -16.37
N ASP A 344 58.08 35.10 -17.49
CA ASP A 344 56.68 34.82 -17.85
C ASP A 344 56.43 33.37 -18.32
N PHE A 345 57.49 32.58 -18.47
CA PHE A 345 57.40 31.21 -18.96
C PHE A 345 57.03 30.21 -17.85
N THR A 346 55.81 29.70 -17.92
CA THR A 346 55.32 28.62 -17.06
C THR A 346 55.33 27.26 -17.78
N CYS A 347 55.81 26.23 -17.11
CA CYS A 347 55.72 24.85 -17.60
C CYS A 347 55.49 23.89 -16.44
N ASP A 348 54.69 22.86 -16.67
CA ASP A 348 54.52 21.75 -15.74
C ASP A 348 55.20 20.49 -16.32
N PRO A 349 56.32 20.03 -15.73
CA PRO A 349 57.01 18.82 -16.17
C PRO A 349 56.13 17.56 -16.14
N GLY A 350 55.07 17.55 -15.33
CA GLY A 350 54.17 16.40 -15.19
C GLY A 350 53.54 15.95 -16.51
N TRP A 351 53.39 16.86 -17.49
CA TRP A 351 52.88 16.54 -18.82
C TRP A 351 53.75 15.56 -19.62
N LEU A 352 55.04 15.47 -19.32
CA LEU A 352 55.96 14.54 -20.00
C LEU A 352 55.88 13.11 -19.45
N ASP A 353 55.37 12.94 -18.24
CA ASP A 353 55.36 11.66 -17.51
C ASP A 353 53.92 11.14 -17.29
N ARG A 354 52.93 11.69 -17.99
CA ARG A 354 51.52 11.28 -17.88
C ARG A 354 51.32 9.86 -18.40
N LYS A 355 50.90 8.97 -17.52
CA LYS A 355 50.54 7.59 -17.88
C LYS A 355 49.14 7.55 -18.48
N ALA A 356 48.97 6.86 -19.59
CA ALA A 356 47.66 6.59 -20.15
C ALA A 356 46.76 5.88 -19.13
N LEU A 357 45.52 6.34 -19.02
CA LEU A 357 44.52 5.72 -18.16
C LEU A 357 44.04 4.42 -18.80
N ALA A 358 43.86 3.38 -17.98
CA ALA A 358 43.30 2.13 -18.47
C ALA A 358 41.79 2.28 -18.71
N ALA A 359 41.29 1.70 -19.81
CA ALA A 359 39.86 1.75 -20.13
C ALA A 359 38.99 1.18 -18.99
N SER A 360 39.48 0.13 -18.31
CA SER A 360 38.82 -0.50 -17.16
C SER A 360 38.54 0.45 -16.00
N ASP A 361 39.35 1.50 -15.83
CA ASP A 361 39.21 2.45 -14.72
C ASP A 361 38.11 3.49 -15.02
N VAL A 362 37.80 3.70 -16.31
CA VAL A 362 36.93 4.77 -16.79
C VAL A 362 35.54 4.24 -17.17
N GLU A 363 35.49 3.06 -17.80
CA GLU A 363 34.26 2.39 -18.26
C GLU A 363 33.12 2.36 -17.21
N PRO A 364 33.37 2.12 -15.91
CA PRO A 364 32.30 2.11 -14.91
C PRO A 364 31.58 3.45 -14.70
N TYR A 365 32.20 4.57 -15.10
CA TYR A 365 31.72 5.93 -14.83
C TYR A 365 31.26 6.65 -16.10
N LEU A 366 31.72 6.21 -17.26
CA LEU A 366 31.38 6.79 -18.55
C LEU A 366 29.87 6.72 -18.80
N GLU A 367 29.28 7.80 -19.33
CA GLU A 367 27.84 7.91 -19.61
C GLU A 367 26.93 7.76 -18.38
N HIS A 368 27.46 8.03 -17.17
CA HIS A 368 26.66 8.07 -15.95
C HIS A 368 26.45 9.49 -15.43
N TRP A 369 25.40 9.64 -14.63
CA TRP A 369 25.06 10.88 -13.94
C TRP A 369 25.71 10.93 -12.58
N PHE A 370 26.22 12.10 -12.23
CA PHE A 370 26.78 12.41 -10.94
C PHE A 370 26.09 13.62 -10.33
N VAL A 371 26.05 13.67 -9.00
CA VAL A 371 25.45 14.73 -8.21
C VAL A 371 26.47 15.31 -7.24
N LYS A 372 26.50 16.64 -7.14
CA LYS A 372 27.26 17.42 -6.16
C LYS A 372 26.28 18.27 -5.35
N GLY A 373 26.43 18.30 -4.03
CA GLY A 373 25.46 18.95 -3.13
C GLY A 373 24.29 18.04 -2.74
N GLU A 374 23.31 18.60 -2.03
CA GLU A 374 22.19 17.87 -1.42
C GLU A 374 20.87 18.64 -1.54
N GLY A 375 19.76 17.89 -1.68
CA GLY A 375 18.41 18.45 -1.67
C GLY A 375 18.13 19.37 -2.86
N ILE A 376 17.86 20.65 -2.60
CA ILE A 376 17.50 21.64 -3.63
C ILE A 376 18.75 22.21 -4.30
N ASP A 377 19.90 22.18 -3.62
CA ASP A 377 21.17 22.72 -4.14
C ASP A 377 21.94 21.68 -4.98
N GLU A 378 21.30 20.56 -5.36
CA GLU A 378 21.90 19.49 -6.14
C GLU A 378 22.27 19.94 -7.57
N GLN A 379 23.56 19.82 -7.86
CA GLN A 379 24.12 20.08 -9.18
C GLN A 379 24.41 18.75 -9.88
N ARG A 380 23.73 18.51 -10.99
CA ARG A 380 23.80 17.27 -11.75
C ARG A 380 24.68 17.43 -12.96
N ARG A 381 25.56 16.46 -13.15
CA ARG A 381 26.57 16.47 -14.21
C ARG A 381 26.63 15.11 -14.86
N PHE A 382 26.63 15.09 -16.18
CA PHE A 382 26.75 13.88 -16.97
C PHE A 382 28.18 13.70 -17.41
N PHE A 383 28.78 12.55 -17.07
CA PHE A 383 30.10 12.17 -17.56
C PHE A 383 29.94 11.83 -19.05
N PHE A 384 30.21 12.81 -19.91
CA PHE A 384 29.97 12.66 -21.34
C PHE A 384 31.06 11.86 -22.04
N THR A 385 32.31 12.25 -21.85
CA THR A 385 33.46 11.61 -22.48
C THR A 385 34.73 11.92 -21.69
N LEU A 386 35.75 11.08 -21.83
CA LEU A 386 37.09 11.35 -21.33
C LEU A 386 37.97 11.76 -22.51
N LEU A 387 38.66 12.87 -22.37
CA LEU A 387 39.67 13.34 -23.32
C LEU A 387 40.99 12.63 -23.01
N PRO A 388 41.46 11.69 -23.86
CA PRO A 388 42.62 10.85 -23.53
C PRO A 388 43.92 11.65 -23.45
N ASP A 389 44.06 12.69 -24.28
CA ASP A 389 45.29 13.48 -24.37
C ASP A 389 45.52 14.31 -23.09
N SER A 390 44.45 14.92 -22.56
CA SER A 390 44.52 15.77 -21.37
C SER A 390 44.09 15.06 -20.07
N GLN A 391 43.58 13.82 -20.15
CA GLN A 391 42.98 13.08 -19.04
C GLN A 391 41.86 13.86 -18.34
N GLU A 392 41.15 14.69 -19.09
CA GLU A 392 40.06 15.53 -18.59
C GLU A 392 38.70 14.90 -18.93
N ILE A 393 37.80 14.88 -17.96
CA ILE A 393 36.40 14.54 -18.13
C ILE A 393 35.66 15.75 -18.69
N VAL A 394 34.87 15.54 -19.75
CA VAL A 394 33.92 16.54 -20.24
C VAL A 394 32.60 16.36 -19.51
N TRP A 395 32.25 17.33 -18.68
CA TRP A 395 30.95 17.37 -18.02
C TRP A 395 29.92 18.06 -18.90
N THR A 396 28.74 17.47 -19.00
CA THR A 396 27.60 18.09 -19.69
C THR A 396 26.35 18.06 -18.84
N ASN A 397 25.34 18.85 -19.23
CA ASN A 397 24.00 18.78 -18.65
C ASN A 397 23.14 17.65 -19.26
N GLY A 398 23.74 16.69 -19.98
CA GLY A 398 23.03 15.63 -20.70
C GLY A 398 22.29 16.08 -21.96
N TRP A 399 22.00 17.37 -22.13
CA TRP A 399 21.31 17.92 -23.31
C TRP A 399 22.28 18.57 -24.31
N GLY A 400 23.54 18.14 -24.30
CA GLY A 400 24.58 18.60 -25.23
C GLY A 400 25.23 19.93 -24.86
N VAL A 401 24.93 20.52 -23.69
CA VAL A 401 25.60 21.72 -23.20
C VAL A 401 26.75 21.33 -22.28
N LYS A 402 27.95 21.82 -22.57
CA LYS A 402 29.15 21.66 -21.74
C LYS A 402 29.01 22.45 -20.43
N LEU A 403 29.27 21.78 -19.32
CA LEU A 403 29.34 22.37 -17.98
C LEU A 403 30.77 22.71 -17.58
N GLY A 404 31.75 21.93 -18.02
CA GLY A 404 33.15 22.16 -17.69
C GLY A 404 34.05 20.98 -18.04
N LEU A 405 35.32 21.13 -17.70
CA LEU A 405 36.34 20.09 -17.72
C LEU A 405 36.79 19.81 -16.29
N GLN A 406 37.17 18.57 -16.00
CA GLN A 406 37.73 18.17 -14.71
C GLN A 406 38.85 17.15 -14.93
N ASP A 407 39.97 17.30 -14.24
CA ASP A 407 41.05 16.31 -14.31
C ASP A 407 40.62 14.98 -13.67
N TRP A 408 41.06 13.86 -14.24
CA TRP A 408 40.74 12.53 -13.72
C TRP A 408 41.12 12.34 -12.24
N SER A 409 42.26 12.90 -11.82
CA SER A 409 42.72 12.80 -10.44
C SER A 409 41.83 13.59 -9.47
N GLU A 410 41.35 14.76 -9.89
CA GLU A 410 40.40 15.57 -9.13
C GLU A 410 39.05 14.85 -9.01
N PHE A 411 38.57 14.24 -10.09
CA PHE A 411 37.36 13.42 -10.07
C PHE A 411 37.46 12.25 -9.08
N GLN A 412 38.56 11.49 -9.11
CA GLN A 412 38.80 10.40 -8.18
C GLN A 412 38.85 10.88 -6.72
N HIS A 413 39.46 12.05 -6.49
CA HIS A 413 39.49 12.68 -5.17
C HIS A 413 38.09 13.07 -4.70
N GLU A 414 37.29 13.75 -5.53
CA GLU A 414 35.93 14.14 -5.20
C GLU A 414 34.99 12.94 -4.98
N LEU A 415 35.19 11.86 -5.75
CA LEU A 415 34.44 10.61 -5.61
C LEU A 415 34.78 9.91 -4.29
N GLY A 416 36.07 9.82 -3.95
CA GLY A 416 36.54 9.25 -2.68
C GLY A 416 36.12 10.08 -1.46
N ALA A 417 36.08 11.41 -1.60
CA ALA A 417 35.60 12.33 -0.58
C ALA A 417 34.06 12.39 -0.47
N GLN A 418 33.33 11.70 -1.35
CA GLN A 418 31.86 11.72 -1.46
C GLN A 418 31.26 13.11 -1.70
N THR A 419 32.06 14.09 -2.15
CA THR A 419 31.55 15.40 -2.59
C THR A 419 30.88 15.30 -3.95
N LEU A 420 31.28 14.32 -4.76
CA LEU A 420 30.63 13.93 -6.01
C LEU A 420 30.15 12.48 -5.88
N ARG A 421 28.87 12.23 -6.14
CA ARG A 421 28.25 10.91 -5.96
C ARG A 421 27.58 10.44 -7.24
N LEU A 422 27.60 9.15 -7.49
CA LEU A 422 26.86 8.55 -8.60
C LEU A 422 25.36 8.70 -8.33
N LEU A 423 24.60 9.16 -9.33
CA LEU A 423 23.15 9.18 -9.27
C LEU A 423 22.63 7.77 -9.53
N PRO A 424 21.88 7.16 -8.59
CA PRO A 424 21.34 5.82 -8.77
C PRO A 424 20.45 5.71 -10.02
N ASP A 425 20.38 4.51 -10.59
CA ASP A 425 19.51 4.28 -11.73
C ASP A 425 18.03 4.37 -11.33
N PRO A 426 17.22 5.11 -12.10
CA PRO A 426 15.84 5.34 -11.75
C PRO A 426 14.99 4.10 -12.07
N LYS A 427 13.99 3.83 -11.23
CA LYS A 427 12.97 2.83 -11.55
C LYS A 427 11.87 3.44 -12.41
N PRO A 428 11.47 2.80 -13.53
CA PRO A 428 10.33 3.25 -14.32
C PRO A 428 9.04 3.28 -13.49
N PHE A 429 8.16 4.24 -13.75
CA PHE A 429 6.85 4.32 -13.14
C PHE A 429 6.05 3.02 -13.36
N GLY A 430 6.10 2.45 -14.57
CA GLY A 430 5.43 1.18 -14.86
C GLY A 430 5.88 0.02 -13.97
N GLU A 431 7.17 -0.06 -13.67
CA GLU A 431 7.75 -1.04 -12.75
C GLU A 431 7.29 -0.76 -11.30
N VAL A 432 7.40 0.50 -10.86
CA VAL A 432 6.97 0.92 -9.52
C VAL A 432 5.48 0.62 -9.29
N LEU A 433 4.64 0.89 -10.29
CA LEU A 433 3.21 0.59 -10.25
C LEU A 433 2.99 -0.92 -10.06
N ALA A 434 3.62 -1.74 -10.89
CA ALA A 434 3.46 -3.20 -10.83
C ALA A 434 3.94 -3.78 -9.48
N GLU A 435 5.11 -3.37 -9.00
CA GLU A 435 5.68 -3.80 -7.71
C GLU A 435 4.81 -3.34 -6.52
N THR A 436 4.37 -2.08 -6.53
CA THR A 436 3.53 -1.51 -5.46
C THR A 436 2.20 -2.24 -5.38
N ILE A 437 1.53 -2.47 -6.52
CA ILE A 437 0.27 -3.21 -6.58
C ILE A 437 0.45 -4.65 -6.11
N LEU A 438 1.54 -5.32 -6.51
CA LEU A 438 1.85 -6.68 -6.06
C LEU A 438 1.96 -6.77 -4.54
N VAL A 439 2.64 -5.81 -3.90
CA VAL A 439 2.77 -5.76 -2.43
C VAL A 439 1.40 -5.53 -1.79
N LEU A 440 0.61 -4.59 -2.30
CA LEU A 440 -0.70 -4.25 -1.73
C LEU A 440 -1.73 -5.37 -1.90
N VAL A 441 -1.70 -6.12 -3.01
CA VAL A 441 -2.54 -7.32 -3.20
C VAL A 441 -2.23 -8.36 -2.13
N LYS A 442 -0.96 -8.65 -1.86
CA LYS A 442 -0.57 -9.59 -0.79
C LYS A 442 -1.10 -9.16 0.58
N VAL A 443 -1.05 -7.86 0.88
CA VAL A 443 -1.62 -7.31 2.12
C VAL A 443 -3.14 -7.47 2.13
N CYS A 444 -3.81 -7.17 1.01
CA CYS A 444 -5.25 -7.32 0.86
C CYS A 444 -5.69 -8.79 1.06
N ASP A 445 -5.01 -9.74 0.42
CA ASP A 445 -5.28 -11.18 0.55
C ASP A 445 -5.13 -11.64 2.01
N LYS A 446 -4.06 -11.21 2.68
CA LYS A 446 -3.83 -11.53 4.10
C LYS A 446 -4.92 -10.95 4.99
N GLN A 447 -5.33 -9.70 4.77
CA GLN A 447 -6.42 -9.08 5.51
C GLN A 447 -7.76 -9.78 5.26
N GLN A 448 -8.04 -10.18 4.02
CA GLN A 448 -9.25 -10.90 3.67
C GLN A 448 -9.31 -12.25 4.36
N GLN A 449 -8.23 -13.03 4.32
CA GLN A 449 -8.12 -14.31 5.03
C GLN A 449 -8.33 -14.14 6.55
N GLN A 450 -7.74 -13.10 7.16
CA GLN A 450 -7.93 -12.79 8.57
C GLN A 450 -9.40 -12.46 8.91
N ARG A 451 -10.07 -11.67 8.07
CA ARG A 451 -11.50 -11.34 8.25
C ARG A 451 -12.40 -12.56 8.08
N GLU A 452 -12.12 -13.40 7.08
CA GLU A 452 -12.85 -14.65 6.86
C GLU A 452 -12.69 -15.61 8.03
N GLN A 453 -11.47 -15.76 8.56
CA GLN A 453 -11.21 -16.59 9.73
C GLN A 453 -11.90 -16.04 10.99
N ALA A 454 -11.80 -14.73 11.25
CA ALA A 454 -12.52 -14.11 12.37
C ALA A 454 -14.06 -14.27 12.23
N ALA A 455 -14.61 -14.14 11.01
CA ALA A 455 -16.03 -14.38 10.78
C ALA A 455 -16.42 -15.84 11.01
N ARG A 456 -15.58 -16.80 10.61
CA ARG A 456 -15.78 -18.24 10.92
C ARG A 456 -15.75 -18.49 12.42
N ASP A 457 -14.79 -17.92 13.13
CA ASP A 457 -14.66 -18.08 14.58
C ASP A 457 -15.86 -17.47 15.32
N VAL A 458 -16.34 -16.29 14.89
CA VAL A 458 -17.56 -15.67 15.44
C VAL A 458 -18.79 -16.53 15.16
N ARG A 459 -18.95 -17.06 13.95
CA ARG A 459 -20.07 -17.97 13.61
C ARG A 459 -20.00 -19.25 14.44
N ALA A 460 -18.83 -19.86 14.57
CA ALA A 460 -18.63 -21.05 15.39
C ALA A 460 -18.95 -20.79 16.87
N ARG A 461 -18.52 -19.65 17.43
CA ARG A 461 -18.86 -19.24 18.80
C ARG A 461 -20.35 -18.97 18.97
N ALA A 462 -20.99 -18.33 17.98
CA ALA A 462 -22.43 -18.07 18.02
C ALA A 462 -23.25 -19.35 17.92
N GLU A 463 -22.84 -20.30 17.08
CA GLU A 463 -23.44 -21.64 16.98
C GLU A 463 -23.23 -22.46 18.27
N ALA A 464 -22.02 -22.43 18.85
CA ALA A 464 -21.74 -23.07 20.13
C ALA A 464 -22.61 -22.51 21.25
N LEU A 465 -22.72 -21.18 21.36
CA LEU A 465 -23.59 -20.51 22.34
C LEU A 465 -25.08 -20.83 22.11
N ARG A 466 -25.51 -20.97 20.85
CA ARG A 466 -26.89 -21.40 20.54
C ARG A 466 -27.13 -22.83 21.01
N ARG A 467 -26.22 -23.77 20.73
CA ARG A 467 -26.33 -25.15 21.18
C ARG A 467 -26.36 -25.27 22.70
N GLU A 468 -25.48 -24.55 23.40
CA GLU A 468 -25.47 -24.52 24.87
C GLU A 468 -26.79 -23.97 25.44
N LYS A 469 -27.35 -22.90 24.84
CA LYS A 469 -28.67 -22.38 25.23
C LYS A 469 -29.80 -23.36 24.96
N GLU A 470 -29.79 -24.05 23.82
CA GLU A 470 -30.79 -25.07 23.48
C GLU A 470 -30.72 -26.28 24.44
N GLU A 471 -29.53 -26.74 24.80
CA GLU A 471 -29.33 -27.82 25.78
C GLU A 471 -29.79 -27.39 27.18
N ALA A 472 -29.43 -26.18 27.63
CA ALA A 472 -29.88 -25.65 28.91
C ALA A 472 -31.42 -25.47 28.96
N GLN A 473 -32.04 -25.03 27.87
CA GLN A 473 -33.50 -24.94 27.76
C GLN A 473 -34.17 -26.31 27.80
N ARG A 474 -33.61 -27.33 27.13
CA ARG A 474 -34.11 -28.71 27.20
C ARG A 474 -34.04 -29.27 28.62
N LEU A 475 -32.90 -29.13 29.29
CA LEU A 475 -32.73 -29.59 30.67
C LEU A 475 -33.71 -28.88 31.63
N ALA A 476 -33.91 -27.57 31.47
CA ALA A 476 -34.89 -26.82 32.27
C ALA A 476 -36.34 -27.27 31.99
N ALA A 477 -36.69 -27.54 30.73
CA ALA A 477 -38.02 -28.05 30.37
C ALA A 477 -38.26 -29.47 30.92
N GLU A 478 -37.25 -30.35 30.87
CA GLU A 478 -37.31 -31.68 31.49
C GLU A 478 -37.51 -31.60 33.01
N GLN A 479 -36.80 -30.68 33.69
CA GLN A 479 -36.97 -30.45 35.14
C GLN A 479 -38.36 -29.90 35.48
N GLN A 480 -38.89 -28.98 34.68
CA GLN A 480 -40.24 -28.42 34.87
C GLN A 480 -41.31 -29.50 34.66
N ALA A 481 -41.22 -30.28 33.58
CA ALA A 481 -42.15 -31.37 33.31
C ALA A 481 -42.12 -32.44 34.42
N ALA A 482 -40.94 -32.77 34.96
CA ALA A 482 -40.81 -33.69 36.09
C ALA A 482 -41.47 -33.13 37.37
N HIS A 483 -41.34 -31.83 37.64
CA HIS A 483 -41.97 -31.18 38.78
C HIS A 483 -43.50 -31.14 38.66
N GLU A 484 -44.03 -30.82 37.48
CA GLU A 484 -45.46 -30.82 37.21
C GLU A 484 -46.07 -32.23 37.35
N ALA A 485 -45.39 -33.26 36.84
CA ALA A 485 -45.83 -34.64 36.99
C ALA A 485 -45.89 -35.08 38.47
N MET A 486 -44.96 -34.62 39.30
CA MET A 486 -44.95 -34.90 40.74
C MET A 486 -46.13 -34.24 41.46
N LEU A 487 -46.44 -32.98 41.11
CA LEU A 487 -47.60 -32.26 41.67
C LEU A 487 -48.92 -32.90 41.27
N GLU A 488 -49.04 -33.37 40.03
CA GLU A 488 -50.26 -34.04 39.56
C GLU A 488 -50.49 -35.37 40.27
N GLN A 489 -49.43 -36.15 40.52
CA GLN A 489 -49.54 -37.36 41.34
C GLN A 489 -50.08 -37.06 42.75
N GLN A 490 -49.59 -36.01 43.40
CA GLN A 490 -50.08 -35.60 44.73
C GLN A 490 -51.56 -35.17 44.70
N ARG A 491 -52.02 -34.51 43.63
CA ARG A 491 -53.43 -34.13 43.47
C ARG A 491 -54.34 -35.35 43.32
N VAL A 492 -53.92 -36.32 42.52
CA VAL A 492 -54.68 -37.57 42.31
C VAL A 492 -54.80 -38.35 43.62
N GLU A 493 -53.73 -38.45 44.41
CA GLU A 493 -53.76 -39.12 45.72
C GLU A 493 -54.70 -38.42 46.72
N ALA A 494 -54.69 -37.08 46.78
CA ALA A 494 -55.55 -36.31 47.67
C ALA A 494 -57.05 -36.44 47.31
N GLU A 495 -57.38 -36.46 46.02
CA GLU A 495 -58.77 -36.62 45.56
C GLU A 495 -59.32 -38.02 45.86
N GLN A 496 -58.47 -39.06 45.74
CA GLN A 496 -58.86 -40.43 46.11
C GLN A 496 -59.15 -40.58 47.61
N GLN A 497 -58.40 -39.88 48.47
CA GLN A 497 -58.66 -39.87 49.91
C GLN A 497 -60.01 -39.22 50.25
N ARG A 498 -60.35 -38.11 49.57
CA ARG A 498 -61.61 -37.39 49.78
C ARG A 498 -62.83 -38.26 49.45
N ILE A 499 -62.80 -38.98 48.34
CA ILE A 499 -63.88 -39.89 47.92
C ILE A 499 -64.05 -41.07 48.90
N ALA A 500 -62.96 -41.56 49.49
CA ALA A 500 -63.02 -42.65 50.46
C ALA A 500 -63.70 -42.23 51.78
N ASP A 501 -63.52 -40.98 52.21
CA ASP A 501 -64.12 -40.47 53.44
C ASP A 501 -65.62 -40.18 53.29
N GLU A 502 -66.08 -39.63 52.16
CA GLU A 502 -67.52 -39.43 51.89
C GLU A 502 -68.30 -40.75 51.92
N LYS A 503 -67.70 -41.83 51.39
CA LYS A 503 -68.35 -43.15 51.37
C LYS A 503 -68.54 -43.75 52.77
N ARG A 504 -67.63 -43.47 53.70
CA ARG A 504 -67.71 -43.95 55.09
C ARG A 504 -68.84 -43.29 55.87
N GLU A 505 -69.16 -42.03 55.56
CA GLU A 505 -70.21 -41.28 56.26
C GLU A 505 -71.61 -41.77 55.89
N LEU A 506 -71.85 -42.08 54.61
CA LEU A 506 -73.14 -42.57 54.10
C LEU A 506 -73.53 -43.94 54.69
N ASP A 507 -72.56 -44.84 54.86
CA ASP A 507 -72.77 -46.16 55.45
C ASP A 507 -73.21 -46.07 56.92
N ARG A 508 -72.80 -45.02 57.65
CA ARG A 508 -73.19 -44.82 59.06
C ARG A 508 -74.65 -44.40 59.19
N LEU A 509 -75.09 -43.45 58.38
CA LEU A 509 -76.46 -42.92 58.40
C LEU A 509 -77.50 -43.99 58.05
N THR A 510 -77.15 -44.93 57.18
CA THR A 510 -78.06 -46.01 56.74
C THR A 510 -78.34 -47.01 57.87
N ARG A 511 -77.33 -47.33 58.68
CA ARG A 511 -77.48 -48.26 59.83
C ARG A 511 -78.32 -47.67 60.97
N GLU A 512 -78.22 -46.36 61.19
CA GLU A 512 -79.02 -45.67 62.21
C GLU A 512 -80.52 -45.70 61.82
N ALA A 513 -80.86 -45.49 60.54
CA ALA A 513 -82.24 -45.54 60.05
C ALA A 513 -82.89 -46.96 60.11
N GLU A 514 -82.12 -48.01 59.82
CA GLU A 514 -82.60 -49.41 59.94
C GLU A 514 -82.90 -49.82 61.37
N ALA A 515 -82.11 -49.33 62.34
CA ALA A 515 -82.31 -49.61 63.77
C ALA A 515 -83.60 -48.98 64.31
N ASP A 516 -83.88 -47.73 63.92
CA ASP A 516 -85.11 -47.01 64.31
C ASP A 516 -86.37 -47.68 63.73
N ALA A 517 -86.33 -48.12 62.48
CA ALA A 517 -87.44 -48.81 61.83
C ALA A 517 -87.73 -50.19 62.45
N ALA A 518 -86.71 -50.94 62.85
CA ALA A 518 -86.87 -52.22 63.55
C ALA A 518 -87.57 -52.06 64.91
N GLN A 519 -87.25 -50.99 65.65
CA GLN A 519 -87.88 -50.70 66.94
C GLN A 519 -89.37 -50.37 66.80
N GLN A 520 -89.77 -49.66 65.73
CA GLN A 520 -91.17 -49.30 65.47
C GLN A 520 -92.05 -50.53 65.18
N ILE A 521 -91.51 -51.55 64.52
CA ILE A 521 -92.23 -52.81 64.22
C ILE A 521 -92.42 -53.66 65.47
N ASP A 522 -91.41 -53.72 66.35
CA ASP A 522 -91.48 -54.51 67.57
C ASP A 522 -92.56 -53.97 68.54
N GLN A 523 -92.79 -52.64 68.57
CA GLN A 523 -93.82 -51.99 69.39
C GLN A 523 -95.27 -52.13 68.88
N LEU A 524 -95.50 -52.65 67.67
CA LEU A 524 -96.84 -52.74 67.08
C LEU A 524 -97.71 -53.81 67.79
N GLY A 525 -98.71 -53.43 68.60
CA GLY A 525 -99.62 -54.39 69.29
C GLY A 525 -100.64 -55.09 68.36
N LEU A 526 -101.30 -56.16 68.85
CA LEU A 526 -102.27 -57.03 68.12
C LEU A 526 -103.58 -56.36 67.62
N GLU A 527 -103.61 -55.03 67.52
CA GLU A 527 -104.72 -54.23 66.99
C GLU A 527 -104.20 -53.06 66.12
N GLY A 528 -102.89 -52.98 65.88
CA GLY A 528 -102.22 -51.88 65.18
C GLY A 528 -102.48 -51.88 63.68
N TRP A 529 -102.61 -50.68 63.09
CA TRP A 529 -102.85 -50.52 61.66
C TRP A 529 -101.56 -50.11 60.96
N ILE A 530 -101.35 -50.60 59.74
CA ILE A 530 -100.33 -50.10 58.82
C ILE A 530 -101.02 -49.55 57.58
N LEU A 531 -100.42 -48.50 57.01
CA LEU A 531 -100.73 -47.95 55.71
C LEU A 531 -99.66 -48.45 54.74
N LEU A 532 -100.08 -49.23 53.76
CA LEU A 532 -99.24 -49.63 52.63
C LEU A 532 -99.47 -48.62 51.51
N GLU A 533 -98.41 -47.92 51.09
CA GLU A 533 -98.47 -47.10 49.88
C GLU A 533 -98.50 -48.02 48.64
N PRO A 534 -99.33 -47.72 47.64
CA PRO A 534 -99.44 -48.55 46.45
C PRO A 534 -98.15 -48.51 45.62
N GLU A 535 -97.71 -49.65 45.10
CA GLU A 535 -96.58 -49.72 44.15
C GLU A 535 -96.82 -48.95 42.83
N GLN A 536 -98.07 -48.54 42.57
CA GLN A 536 -98.45 -47.77 41.39
C GLN A 536 -99.07 -46.41 41.77
N PRO A 537 -98.72 -45.32 41.06
CA PRO A 537 -99.07 -43.94 41.44
C PRO A 537 -100.58 -43.60 41.44
N ASN A 538 -101.45 -44.49 40.93
CA ASN A 538 -102.91 -44.33 40.91
C ASN A 538 -103.65 -45.30 41.86
N GLY A 539 -102.95 -45.99 42.75
CA GLY A 539 -103.58 -46.88 43.74
C GLY A 539 -104.14 -46.12 44.94
N THR A 540 -105.17 -46.67 45.57
CA THR A 540 -105.62 -46.23 46.90
C THR A 540 -104.78 -46.91 47.99
N PRO A 541 -104.30 -46.18 49.01
CA PRO A 541 -103.48 -46.77 50.06
C PRO A 541 -104.26 -47.80 50.87
N LEU A 542 -103.66 -48.96 51.09
CA LEU A 542 -104.28 -50.08 51.79
C LEU A 542 -104.06 -49.92 53.29
N ARG A 543 -105.16 -49.87 54.06
CA ARG A 543 -105.13 -49.88 55.53
C ARG A 543 -105.31 -51.31 56.01
N LEU A 544 -104.23 -51.89 56.52
CA LEU A 544 -104.22 -53.27 56.98
C LEU A 544 -104.05 -53.31 58.51
N LYS A 545 -104.93 -54.04 59.19
CA LYS A 545 -104.88 -54.25 60.64
C LYS A 545 -104.04 -55.50 60.94
N LEU A 546 -103.13 -55.42 61.90
CA LEU A 546 -102.36 -56.58 62.34
C LEU A 546 -103.30 -57.57 63.02
N ALA A 547 -103.46 -58.75 62.43
CA ALA A 547 -104.34 -59.79 62.94
C ALA A 547 -103.59 -60.78 63.83
N VAL A 548 -102.40 -61.21 63.42
CA VAL A 548 -101.63 -62.24 64.13
C VAL A 548 -100.14 -61.97 63.98
N LYS A 549 -99.41 -62.08 65.10
CA LYS A 549 -97.95 -62.23 65.12
C LYS A 549 -97.60 -63.71 65.34
N ILE A 550 -96.94 -64.34 64.37
CA ILE A 550 -96.49 -65.73 64.49
C ILE A 550 -95.03 -65.72 64.91
N ALA A 551 -94.77 -65.84 66.22
CA ALA A 551 -93.42 -65.77 66.79
C ALA A 551 -92.46 -66.86 66.27
N ALA A 552 -92.96 -68.07 65.96
CA ALA A 552 -92.15 -69.18 65.48
C ALA A 552 -91.59 -69.00 64.05
N SER A 553 -92.23 -68.15 63.23
CA SER A 553 -91.83 -67.94 61.83
C SER A 553 -91.49 -66.48 61.51
N GLY A 554 -91.53 -65.57 62.50
CA GLY A 554 -91.25 -64.14 62.31
C GLY A 554 -92.23 -63.40 61.39
N LYS A 555 -93.42 -63.97 61.13
CA LYS A 555 -94.40 -63.43 60.18
C LYS A 555 -95.44 -62.54 60.87
N PHE A 556 -95.67 -61.37 60.27
CA PHE A 556 -96.74 -60.46 60.64
C PHE A 556 -97.87 -60.60 59.60
N VAL A 557 -99.03 -61.04 60.05
CA VAL A 557 -100.20 -61.22 59.18
C VAL A 557 -101.16 -60.07 59.40
N PHE A 558 -101.42 -59.31 58.35
CA PHE A 558 -102.36 -58.20 58.35
C PHE A 558 -103.62 -58.52 57.54
N VAL A 559 -104.75 -57.96 57.97
CA VAL A 559 -106.09 -58.14 57.38
C VAL A 559 -106.76 -56.81 57.08
N ASP A 560 -107.60 -56.77 56.05
CA ASP A 560 -108.41 -55.59 55.70
C ASP A 560 -109.63 -55.41 56.62
N ARG A 561 -110.32 -54.24 56.57
CA ARG A 561 -111.48 -53.85 57.39
C ARG A 561 -112.64 -54.85 57.42
N LEU A 562 -112.72 -55.73 56.42
CA LEU A 562 -113.76 -56.76 56.26
C LEU A 562 -113.25 -58.19 56.56
N GLY A 563 -111.99 -58.36 56.99
CA GLY A 563 -111.43 -59.64 57.41
C GLY A 563 -111.12 -60.65 56.29
N LEU A 564 -111.28 -60.28 55.01
CA LEU A 564 -111.20 -61.21 53.87
C LEU A 564 -109.80 -61.33 53.22
N ASN A 565 -109.00 -60.26 53.19
CA ASN A 565 -107.71 -60.22 52.50
C ASN A 565 -106.53 -60.33 53.46
N ARG A 566 -105.71 -61.39 53.36
CA ARG A 566 -104.55 -61.65 54.22
C ARG A 566 -103.25 -61.25 53.52
N HIS A 567 -102.54 -60.26 54.04
CA HIS A 567 -101.18 -59.89 53.62
C HIS A 567 -100.18 -60.36 54.67
N GLN A 568 -99.08 -60.96 54.25
CA GLN A 568 -98.04 -61.50 55.14
C GLN A 568 -96.74 -60.76 54.86
N PHE A 569 -96.13 -60.19 55.89
CA PHE A 569 -94.82 -59.54 55.80
C PHE A 569 -93.84 -60.15 56.80
N MET A 570 -92.58 -60.23 56.41
CA MET A 570 -91.47 -60.53 57.32
C MET A 570 -91.00 -59.28 58.05
N ARG A 571 -90.29 -59.45 59.18
CA ARG A 571 -89.72 -58.34 59.95
C ARG A 571 -88.81 -57.45 59.08
N ASP A 572 -87.90 -58.06 58.32
CA ASP A 572 -86.94 -57.32 57.50
C ASP A 572 -87.61 -56.58 56.32
N GLU A 573 -88.71 -57.12 55.79
CA GLU A 573 -89.51 -56.48 54.74
C GLU A 573 -90.29 -55.28 55.29
N LEU A 574 -90.78 -55.37 56.52
CA LEU A 574 -91.40 -54.23 57.20
C LEU A 574 -90.36 -53.15 57.52
N VAL A 575 -89.15 -53.52 57.95
CA VAL A 575 -88.04 -52.57 58.23
C VAL A 575 -87.63 -51.85 56.95
N ALA A 576 -87.33 -52.61 55.90
CA ALA A 576 -86.98 -52.05 54.59
C ALA A 576 -88.13 -51.19 54.02
N GLY A 577 -89.38 -51.58 54.26
CA GLY A 577 -90.55 -50.80 53.85
C GLY A 577 -90.73 -49.49 54.63
N ILE A 578 -90.34 -49.44 55.90
CA ILE A 578 -90.37 -48.20 56.70
C ILE A 578 -89.19 -47.28 56.32
N VAL A 579 -87.97 -47.81 56.19
CA VAL A 579 -86.78 -47.05 55.76
C VAL A 579 -86.94 -46.53 54.33
N GLY A 580 -87.52 -47.35 53.45
CA GLY A 580 -87.85 -47.01 52.07
C GLY A 580 -89.12 -46.16 51.90
N GLY A 581 -89.85 -45.86 52.99
CA GLY A 581 -91.04 -45.00 52.98
C GLY A 581 -92.32 -45.60 52.41
N THR A 582 -92.32 -46.88 52.02
CA THR A 582 -93.47 -47.59 51.42
C THR A 582 -94.48 -48.11 52.46
N ILE A 583 -94.10 -48.21 53.73
CA ILE A 583 -94.96 -48.65 54.84
C ILE A 583 -94.95 -47.60 55.96
N LYS A 584 -96.14 -47.15 56.37
CA LYS A 584 -96.33 -46.21 57.50
C LYS A 584 -97.21 -46.83 58.58
N ILE A 585 -96.77 -46.81 59.83
CA ILE A 585 -97.56 -47.33 60.97
C ILE A 585 -98.61 -46.28 61.40
N LEU A 586 -99.87 -46.70 61.58
CA LEU A 586 -100.99 -45.88 62.03
C LEU A 586 -101.35 -46.25 63.49
N GLY A 587 -101.03 -45.37 64.44
CA GLY A 587 -101.36 -45.52 65.87
C GLY A 587 -102.86 -45.38 66.15
N GLY A 588 -103.37 -46.17 67.10
CA GLY A 588 -104.79 -46.16 67.48
C GLY A 588 -105.16 -44.97 68.37
N GLY A 589 -106.11 -44.15 67.90
CA GLY A 589 -106.85 -43.16 68.69
C GLY A 589 -106.39 -41.70 68.52
N ALA A 590 -107.36 -40.83 68.19
CA ALA A 590 -107.31 -39.37 68.11
C ALA A 590 -106.82 -38.72 66.79
N ALA A 591 -107.83 -38.45 65.95
CA ALA A 591 -108.08 -37.32 65.06
C ALA A 591 -107.03 -36.20 64.87
N PHE A 592 -106.88 -35.80 63.60
CA PHE A 592 -106.70 -34.43 63.09
C PHE A 592 -105.64 -33.54 63.78
N ASP A 593 -104.52 -33.29 63.09
CA ASP A 593 -104.36 -31.99 62.44
C ASP A 593 -103.31 -32.06 61.32
N GLU A 594 -103.81 -31.86 60.11
CA GLU A 594 -103.03 -31.49 58.93
C GLU A 594 -103.08 -29.95 58.87
N THR A 595 -101.99 -29.34 58.39
CA THR A 595 -101.84 -27.94 57.96
C THR A 595 -100.94 -27.08 58.86
N LEU A 596 -99.82 -26.65 58.26
CA LEU A 596 -98.96 -25.49 58.59
C LEU A 596 -97.56 -25.77 59.22
N SER A 597 -96.64 -26.30 58.42
CA SER A 597 -95.26 -25.79 58.41
C SER A 597 -94.72 -25.70 56.99
N ARG A 598 -95.42 -24.88 56.19
CA ARG A 598 -94.89 -24.31 54.96
C ARG A 598 -93.86 -23.24 55.36
N VAL A 599 -92.67 -23.68 55.75
CA VAL A 599 -91.54 -22.84 56.15
C VAL A 599 -90.33 -23.22 55.30
N VAL A 600 -89.95 -22.27 54.44
CA VAL A 600 -88.57 -21.85 54.13
C VAL A 600 -87.62 -22.93 53.56
N GLY A 601 -87.01 -22.78 52.38
CA GLY A 601 -86.78 -21.60 51.57
C GLY A 601 -86.46 -22.00 50.13
N ARG A 602 -87.28 -21.50 49.20
CA ARG A 602 -86.87 -21.30 47.81
C ARG A 602 -86.52 -19.82 47.67
N ILE A 603 -85.24 -19.51 47.82
CA ILE A 603 -84.63 -18.39 47.10
C ILE A 603 -83.46 -18.99 46.32
N ARG A 604 -83.76 -19.32 45.06
CA ARG A 604 -82.77 -19.29 43.98
C ARG A 604 -82.46 -17.82 43.69
N GLY A 605 -81.21 -17.52 43.37
CA GLY A 605 -80.91 -16.45 42.42
C GLY A 605 -79.55 -15.78 42.59
N GLY A 606 -78.64 -16.05 41.67
CA GLY A 606 -77.43 -15.24 41.44
C GLY A 606 -76.23 -16.06 40.99
N ARG A 607 -76.25 -16.70 39.82
CA ARG A 607 -75.72 -16.22 38.51
C ARG A 607 -74.21 -16.40 38.34
N SER A 608 -73.89 -17.05 37.23
CA SER A 608 -72.63 -17.46 36.64
C SER A 608 -71.97 -16.35 35.80
N GLU A 609 -70.70 -16.63 35.45
CA GLU A 609 -69.82 -16.06 34.37
C GLU A 609 -69.22 -14.67 34.65
N GLY A 610 -67.89 -14.50 34.58
CA GLY A 610 -67.02 -14.58 33.38
C GLY A 610 -66.83 -13.13 32.88
N GLU A 611 -65.68 -12.56 32.53
CA GLU A 611 -64.40 -13.02 31.99
C GLU A 611 -63.34 -11.92 32.30
N LEU A 612 -62.06 -12.32 32.36
CA LEU A 612 -60.90 -11.54 31.97
C LEU A 612 -59.95 -12.47 31.21
#